data_AF-A0A640AHH5-F1
#
_entry.id   AF-A0A640AHH5-F1
#
_cell.length_a   1.000
_cell.length_b   1.000
_cell.length_c   1.000
_cell.angle_alpha   90.00
_cell.angle_beta   90.00
_cell.angle_gamma   90.00
#
_symmetry.space_group_name_H-M   'P 1'
#
loop_
_entity.id
_entity.type
_entity.pdbx_description
1 polymer ?
#
loop_
_entity_poly.entity_id
_entity_poly.type
_entity_poly.pdbx_seq_one_letter_code
_entity_poly.pdbx_strand_id
1 'polypeptide(L)' 'MSDYYYSFKEKGFFWQPDTESDNYPDDLIPLTDEYYRELMQGQVDGKYIEHRKGGPVLVEHREYTP' A
#
# COMPACT_ATOMS: atom_id res chain seq x y z
N MET A 1 -14.69 8.44 -2.94
CA MET A 1 -14.40 7.24 -2.14
C MET A 1 -13.05 6.73 -2.61
N SER A 2 -12.30 6.06 -1.76
CA SER A 2 -11.01 5.47 -2.13
C SER A 2 -11.26 4.08 -2.70
N ASP A 3 -10.75 3.79 -3.89
CA ASP A 3 -10.89 2.46 -4.50
C ASP A 3 -9.81 1.50 -4.00
N TYR A 4 -8.74 2.04 -3.40
CA TYR A 4 -7.60 1.30 -2.89
C TYR A 4 -7.44 1.45 -1.38
N TYR A 5 -7.10 0.33 -0.75
CA TYR A 5 -6.86 0.21 0.67
C TYR A 5 -5.55 -0.51 0.94
N TYR A 6 -5.00 -0.27 2.12
CA TYR A 6 -3.79 -0.93 2.59
C TYR A 6 -4.05 -1.66 3.90
N SER A 7 -3.55 -2.89 4.02
CA SER A 7 -3.48 -3.63 5.28
C SER A 7 -2.04 -3.76 5.75
N PHE A 8 -1.77 -3.38 7.00
CA PHE A 8 -0.46 -3.58 7.61
C PHE A 8 -0.25 -5.04 8.02
N LYS A 9 -1.31 -5.71 8.49
CA LYS A 9 -1.28 -7.14 8.84
C LYS A 9 -0.88 -7.99 7.64
N GLU A 10 -1.52 -7.78 6.50
CA GLU A 10 -1.25 -8.52 5.25
C GLU A 10 -0.07 -7.95 4.47
N LYS A 11 0.44 -6.77 4.86
CA LYS A 11 1.46 -6.01 4.11
C LYS A 11 1.08 -5.88 2.63
N GLY A 12 -0.19 -5.60 2.37
CA GLY A 12 -0.79 -5.74 1.04
C GLY A 12 -1.74 -4.61 0.68
N PHE A 13 -1.97 -4.48 -0.63
CA PHE A 13 -2.92 -3.54 -1.20
C PHE A 13 -4.18 -4.28 -1.64
N PHE A 14 -5.33 -3.67 -1.40
CA PHE A 14 -6.64 -4.24 -1.63
C PHE A 14 -7.44 -3.26 -2.47
N TRP A 15 -8.03 -3.74 -3.55
CA TRP A 15 -9.03 -3.00 -4.29
C TRP A 15 -10.40 -3.38 -3.73
N GLN A 16 -11.20 -2.40 -3.32
CA GLN A 16 -12.57 -2.64 -2.88
C GLN A 16 -13.55 -2.28 -4.00
N PRO A 17 -14.20 -3.26 -4.66
CA PRO A 17 -15.37 -2.96 -5.48
C PRO A 17 -16.54 -2.53 -4.59
N ASP A 18 -17.48 -1.77 -5.15
CA ASP A 18 -18.74 -1.36 -4.50
C ASP A 18 -19.60 -2.53 -3.97
N THR A 19 -19.24 -3.77 -4.29
CA THR A 19 -19.87 -4.99 -3.78
C THR A 19 -19.16 -5.46 -2.53
N GLU A 20 -19.85 -5.39 -1.39
CA GLU A 20 -19.42 -5.94 -0.09
C GLU A 20 -18.80 -7.33 -0.26
N SER A 21 -17.50 -7.46 0.01
CA SER A 21 -16.84 -8.75 0.12
C SER A 21 -16.46 -8.95 1.58
N ASP A 22 -17.02 -9.98 2.22
CA ASP A 22 -16.77 -10.32 3.63
C ASP A 22 -15.31 -10.77 3.91
N ASN A 23 -14.41 -10.73 2.93
CA ASN A 23 -13.04 -11.24 3.02
C ASN A 23 -11.96 -10.13 3.13
N TYR A 24 -12.34 -8.90 3.46
CA TYR A 24 -11.35 -7.83 3.67
C TYR A 24 -10.71 -7.88 5.07
N PRO A 25 -9.43 -7.51 5.20
CA PRO A 25 -8.80 -7.29 6.49
C PRO A 25 -9.57 -6.23 7.31
N ASP A 26 -9.55 -6.38 8.63
CA ASP A 26 -10.15 -5.44 9.58
C ASP A 26 -9.31 -4.16 9.78
N ASP A 27 -8.05 -4.15 9.33
CA ASP A 27 -7.09 -3.06 9.50
C ASP A 27 -6.89 -2.22 8.23
N LEU A 28 -7.86 -2.25 7.32
CA LEU A 28 -7.78 -1.49 6.07
C LEU A 28 -7.72 0.02 6.32
N ILE A 29 -6.72 0.66 5.74
CA ILE A 29 -6.56 2.10 5.69
C ILE A 29 -6.83 2.56 4.25
N PRO A 30 -7.74 3.52 4.02
CA PRO A 30 -8.00 4.03 2.69
C PRO A 30 -6.79 4.78 2.13
N LEU A 31 -6.49 4.57 0.86
CA LEU A 31 -5.49 5.33 0.10
C LEU A 31 -6.19 6.15 -0.97
N THR A 32 -5.69 7.34 -1.26
CA THR A 32 -6.12 8.02 -2.49
C THR A 32 -5.53 7.29 -3.70
N ASP A 33 -6.23 7.34 -4.83
CA ASP A 33 -5.74 6.76 -6.09
C ASP A 33 -4.38 7.34 -6.49
N GLU A 34 -4.19 8.65 -6.27
CA GLU A 34 -2.93 9.34 -6.52
C GLU A 34 -1.80 8.75 -5.67
N TYR A 35 -2.04 8.53 -4.38
CA TYR A 35 -1.04 7.97 -3.48
C TYR A 35 -0.73 6.53 -3.83
N TYR A 36 -1.73 5.71 -4.14
CA TYR A 36 -1.52 4.35 -4.62
C TYR A 36 -0.65 4.33 -5.90
N ARG A 37 -0.94 5.20 -6.88
CA ARG A 37 -0.15 5.32 -8.10
C ARG A 37 1.28 5.77 -7.83
N GLU A 38 1.48 6.71 -6.92
CA GLU A 38 2.81 7.15 -6.49
C GLU A 38 3.61 5.97 -5.95
N LEU A 39 3.03 5.17 -5.04
CA LEU A 39 3.67 3.97 -4.49
C LEU A 39 4.07 2.96 -5.59
N MET A 40 3.16 2.68 -6.53
CA MET A 40 3.44 1.75 -7.63
C MET A 40 4.53 2.28 -8.57
N GLN A 41 4.49 3.57 -8.91
CA GLN A 41 5.52 4.21 -9.73
C GLN A 41 6.88 4.21 -9.02
N GLY A 42 6.91 4.47 -7.71
CA GLY A 42 8.14 4.40 -6.93
C GLY A 42 8.80 3.02 -6.99
N GLN A 43 8.02 1.93 -6.97
CA GLN A 43 8.59 0.58 -7.18
C GLN A 43 9.18 0.39 -8.58
N VAL A 44 8.52 0.91 -9.62
CA VAL A 44 9.05 0.91 -10.99
C VAL A 44 10.36 1.70 -11.08
N ASP A 45 10.47 2.80 -10.34
CA ASP A 45 11.66 3.66 -10.26
C ASP A 45 12.77 3.09 -9.35
N GLY A 46 12.58 1.88 -8.79
CA GLY A 46 13.59 1.18 -7.97
C GLY A 46 13.53 1.47 -6.47
N LYS A 47 12.50 2.18 -5.99
CA LYS A 47 12.24 2.39 -4.57
C LYS A 47 11.52 1.20 -3.95
N TYR A 48 11.51 1.16 -2.62
CA TYR A 48 10.86 0.12 -1.84
C TYR A 48 9.66 0.68 -1.11
N ILE A 49 8.61 -0.12 -1.01
CA ILE A 49 7.48 0.20 -0.15
C ILE A 49 7.80 -0.35 1.24
N GLU A 50 8.02 0.55 2.19
CA GLU A 50 8.10 0.21 3.60
C GLU A 50 6.69 0.11 4.17
N HIS A 51 6.35 -1.06 4.70
CA HIS A 51 5.08 -1.32 5.34
C HIS A 51 5.09 -0.82 6.79
N ARG A 52 4.25 0.17 7.11
CA ARG A 52 4.12 0.74 8.46
C ARG A 52 2.66 0.70 8.93
N LYS A 53 2.45 0.68 10.24
CA LYS A 53 1.11 0.71 10.86
C LYS A 53 0.27 1.92 10.44
N GLY A 54 0.91 3.04 10.12
CA GLY A 54 0.24 4.27 9.65
C GLY A 54 0.01 4.32 8.14
N GLY A 55 0.35 3.27 7.41
CA GLY A 55 0.28 3.22 5.95
C GLY A 55 1.62 2.86 5.30
N PRO A 56 1.59 2.44 4.03
CA PRO A 56 2.80 2.16 3.27
C PRO A 56 3.48 3.48 2.92
N VAL A 57 4.82 3.51 2.87
CA VAL A 57 5.58 4.68 2.42
C VAL A 57 6.69 4.25 1.45
N LEU A 58 7.04 5.12 0.50
CA LEU A 58 8.20 4.89 -0.34
C LEU A 58 9.49 5.28 0.37
N VAL A 59 10.48 4.39 0.29
CA VAL A 59 11.84 4.63 0.77
C VAL A 59 12.84 4.26 -0.31
N GLU A 60 13.96 4.96 -0.34
CA GLU A 60 15.08 4.60 -1.20
C GLU A 60 15.60 3.20 -0.82
N HIS A 61 16.04 2.42 -1.81
CA HIS A 61 16.77 1.19 -1.53
C HIS A 61 18.04 1.58 -0.75
N ARG A 62 18.07 1.30 0.56
CA ARG A 62 19.33 1.41 1.29
C ARG A 62 20.24 0.32 0.73
N GLU A 63 21.37 0.72 0.16
CA GLU A 63 22.41 -0.24 -0.18
C GLU A 63 22.69 -1.08 1.07
N TYR A 64 22.48 -2.38 0.95
CA TYR A 64 22.88 -3.31 2.00
C TYR A 64 24.40 -3.19 2.13
N THR A 65 24.87 -2.54 3.19
CA THR A 65 26.27 -2.57 3.59
C THR A 65 26.40 -3.71 4.61
N PRO A 66 27.05 -4.83 4.25
CA PRO A 66 27.16 -6.01 5.12
C PRO A 66 27.86 -5.74 6.46
#